data_AF-A0A1F4RDI3-F1
#
_entry.id   AF-A0A1F4RDI3-F1
#
_cell.length_a   1.000
_cell.length_b   1.000
_cell.length_c   1.000
_cell.angle_alpha   90.00
_cell.angle_beta   90.00
_cell.angle_gamma   90.00
#
_symmetry.space_group_name_H-M   'P 1'
#
loop_
_entity.id
_entity.type
_entity.pdbx_description
1 polymer ?
#
loop_
_entity_poly.entity_id
_entity_poly.type
_entity_poly.pdbx_seq_one_letter_code
_entity_poly.pdbx_strand_id
1 'polypeptide(L)' 'MNKNMETIERYCGDVRMRIQSCKSKNVAEILRENLCSELYHSCKSEMIKNVLIKYVDQIIDETFDKSGKNRTLKES' A
#
# COMPACT_ATOMS: atom_id res chain seq x y z
N MET A 1 20.20 1.22 14.51
CA MET A 1 18.98 1.54 13.73
C MET A 1 17.91 0.51 14.07
N ASN A 2 16.67 0.96 14.24
CA ASN A 2 15.55 0.12 14.68
C ASN A 2 15.08 -0.72 13.47
N LYS A 3 15.25 -2.06 13.49
CA LYS A 3 14.89 -2.97 12.36
C LYS A 3 13.45 -2.78 11.85
N ASN A 4 12.57 -2.32 12.74
CA ASN A 4 11.17 -2.03 12.42
C ASN A 4 11.04 -0.84 11.46
N MET A 5 11.88 0.19 11.58
CA MET A 5 11.84 1.38 10.70
C MET A 5 12.34 1.07 9.29
N GLU A 6 13.42 0.28 9.12
CA GLU A 6 13.87 -0.16 7.79
C GLU A 6 12.82 -1.00 7.08
N THR A 7 12.13 -1.87 7.82
CA THR A 7 11.03 -2.68 7.29
C THR A 7 9.91 -1.77 6.80
N ILE A 8 9.49 -0.82 7.64
CA ILE A 8 8.46 0.16 7.27
C ILE A 8 8.90 0.99 6.07
N GLU A 9 10.12 1.53 6.00
CA GLU A 9 10.57 2.34 4.87
C GLU A 9 10.63 1.55 3.56
N ARG A 10 11.14 0.31 3.60
CA ARG A 10 11.27 -0.55 2.43
C ARG A 10 9.91 -0.97 1.87
N TYR A 11 8.94 -1.23 2.74
CA TYR A 11 7.57 -1.54 2.31
C TYR A 11 6.76 -0.27 1.99
N CYS A 12 6.75 0.76 2.84
CA CYS A 12 5.93 1.97 2.66
C CYS A 12 6.37 2.88 1.52
N GLY A 13 7.69 3.05 1.32
CA GLY A 13 8.23 4.02 0.37
C GLY A 13 7.89 3.67 -1.08
N ASP A 14 8.03 2.39 -1.43
CA ASP A 14 7.75 1.89 -2.77
C ASP A 14 6.23 1.70 -3.00
N VAL A 15 5.49 1.33 -1.95
CA VAL A 15 4.04 1.06 -2.07
C VAL A 15 3.24 2.26 -2.56
N ARG A 16 3.56 3.48 -2.11
CA ARG A 16 2.85 4.67 -2.62
C ARG A 16 2.99 4.82 -4.14
N MET A 17 4.20 4.71 -4.67
CA MET A 17 4.45 4.82 -6.11
C MET A 17 3.80 3.68 -6.90
N ARG A 18 3.86 2.45 -6.38
CA ARG A 18 3.22 1.29 -7.01
C ARG A 18 1.70 1.46 -7.10
N ILE A 19 1.04 1.87 -6.01
CA ILE A 19 -0.40 2.10 -5.98
C ILE A 19 -0.79 3.23 -6.93
N GLN A 20 -0.05 4.33 -6.95
CA GLN A 20 -0.27 5.45 -7.88
C GLN A 20 -0.09 5.05 -9.35
N SER A 21 0.69 4.01 -9.63
CA SER A 21 0.90 3.47 -10.98
C SER A 21 -0.17 2.45 -11.40
N CYS A 22 -1.01 1.98 -10.47
CA CYS A 22 -2.05 0.99 -10.76
C CYS A 22 -3.17 1.62 -11.62
N LYS A 23 -3.56 0.96 -12.71
CA LYS A 23 -4.60 1.47 -13.63
C LYS A 23 -6.03 1.43 -13.05
N SER A 24 -6.28 0.59 -12.05
CA SER A 24 -7.59 0.44 -11.43
C SER A 24 -7.47 0.12 -9.94
N LYS A 25 -8.53 0.44 -9.18
CA LYS A 25 -8.61 0.16 -7.74
C LYS A 25 -8.42 -1.33 -7.44
N ASN A 26 -8.98 -2.21 -8.28
CA ASN A 26 -8.86 -3.66 -8.11
C ASN A 26 -7.40 -4.15 -8.14
N VAL A 27 -6.56 -3.59 -9.03
CA VAL A 27 -5.13 -3.94 -9.07
C VAL A 27 -4.41 -3.48 -7.80
N ALA A 28 -4.78 -2.30 -7.29
CA ALA A 28 -4.22 -1.76 -6.06
C ALA A 28 -4.63 -2.58 -4.82
N GLU A 29 -5.86 -3.09 -4.78
CA GLU A 29 -6.35 -3.98 -3.71
C GLU A 29 -5.63 -5.33 -3.71
N ILE A 30 -5.37 -5.93 -4.89
CA ILE A 30 -4.56 -7.14 -5.00
C ILE A 30 -3.13 -6.89 -4.48
N LEU A 31 -2.54 -5.73 -4.81
CA LEU A 31 -1.22 -5.38 -4.29
C LEU A 31 -1.23 -5.24 -2.76
N ARG A 32 -2.27 -4.63 -2.19
CA ARG A 32 -2.47 -4.55 -0.74
C ARG A 32 -2.51 -5.94 -0.11
N GLU A 33 -3.30 -6.87 -0.65
CA GLU A 33 -3.42 -8.23 -0.12
C GLU A 33 -2.08 -8.96 -0.11
N ASN A 34 -1.32 -8.87 -1.19
CA ASN A 34 0.02 -9.47 -1.29
C ASN A 34 0.97 -8.90 -0.22
N LEU A 35 1.00 -7.57 -0.06
CA LEU A 35 1.82 -6.93 0.96
C LEU A 35 1.43 -7.40 2.37
N CYS A 36 0.12 -7.44 2.65
CA CYS A 36 -0.40 -7.89 3.94
C CYS A 36 0.00 -9.33 4.24
N SER A 37 -0.07 -10.21 3.23
CA SER A 37 0.36 -11.60 3.34
C SER A 37 1.86 -11.70 3.67
N GLU A 38 2.71 -10.98 2.94
CA GLU A 38 4.16 -10.95 3.19
C GLU A 38 4.50 -10.44 4.60
N LEU A 39 3.82 -9.39 5.08
CA LEU A 39 3.99 -8.88 6.44
C LEU A 39 3.51 -9.85 7.50
N TYR A 40 2.44 -10.58 7.21
CA TYR A 40 1.93 -11.56 8.14
C TYR A 40 2.96 -12.64 8.44
N HIS A 41 3.71 -13.04 7.41
CA HIS A 41 4.80 -14.01 7.51
C HIS A 41 6.11 -13.43 8.08
N SER A 42 6.42 -12.17 7.79
CA SER A 42 7.72 -11.57 8.14
C SER A 42 7.73 -10.75 9.44
N CYS A 43 6.57 -10.22 9.88
CA CYS A 43 6.46 -9.36 11.05
C CYS A 43 5.62 -10.01 12.14
N LYS A 44 6.12 -10.03 13.39
CA LYS A 44 5.36 -10.52 14.56
C LYS A 44 4.54 -9.43 15.26
N SER A 45 4.82 -8.16 15.00
CA SER A 45 4.14 -7.04 15.66
C SER A 45 2.82 -6.73 14.97
N GLU A 46 1.70 -6.97 15.66
CA GLU A 46 0.37 -6.61 15.16
C GLU A 46 0.21 -5.10 14.95
N MET A 47 0.86 -4.29 15.80
CA MET A 47 0.83 -2.83 15.65
C MET A 47 1.40 -2.40 14.29
N ILE A 48 2.53 -2.97 13.88
CA ILE A 48 3.16 -2.66 12.59
C ILE A 48 2.26 -3.11 11.43
N LYS A 49 1.68 -4.30 11.52
CA LYS A 49 0.72 -4.80 10.51
C LYS A 49 -0.45 -3.84 10.33
N ASN A 50 -1.06 -3.41 11.45
CA ASN A 50 -2.21 -2.51 11.44
C ASN A 50 -1.87 -1.12 10.89
N VAL A 51 -0.69 -0.58 11.23
CA VAL A 51 -0.23 0.70 10.70
C VAL A 51 -0.03 0.61 9.20
N LEU A 52 0.58 -0.47 8.69
CA LEU A 52 0.81 -0.57 7.26
C LEU A 52 -0.49 -0.76 6.47
N ILE A 53 -1.40 -1.63 6.93
CA ILE A 53 -2.70 -1.84 6.29
C ILE A 53 -3.43 -0.50 6.12
N LYS A 54 -3.54 0.27 7.22
CA LYS A 54 -4.19 1.59 7.20
C LYS A 54 -3.50 2.56 6.26
N TYR A 55 -2.17 2.56 6.22
CA TYR A 55 -1.41 3.41 5.32
C TYR A 55 -1.67 3.07 3.84
N VAL A 56 -1.70 1.79 3.48
CA VAL A 56 -1.99 1.36 2.11
C VAL A 56 -3.43 1.66 1.72
N ASP A 57 -4.40 1.37 2.59
CA ASP A 57 -5.82 1.69 2.36
C ASP A 57 -6.01 3.20 2.13
N GLN A 58 -5.36 4.04 2.93
CA GLN A 58 -5.39 5.49 2.75
C GLN A 58 -4.83 5.92 1.38
N ILE A 59 -3.70 5.35 0.94
CA ILE A 59 -3.14 5.68 -0.38
C ILE A 59 -4.11 5.26 -1.49
N ILE A 60 -4.76 4.10 -1.37
CA ILE A 60 -5.75 3.63 -2.33
C ILE A 60 -6.92 4.62 -2.41
N ASP A 61 -7.48 5.04 -1.28
CA ASP A 61 -8.61 5.97 -1.26
C ASP A 61 -8.23 7.39 -1.73
N GLU A 62 -6.99 7.82 -1.53
CA GLU A 62 -6.43 9.05 -2.09
C GLU A 62 -6.24 8.96 -3.62
N THR A 63 -5.78 7.80 -4.09
CA THR A 63 -5.40 7.57 -5.50
C THR A 63 -6.63 7.32 -6.38
N PHE A 64 -7.63 6.58 -5.89
CA PHE A 64 -8.77 6.16 -6.68
C PHE A 64 -10.03 6.95 -6.32
N ASP A 65 -10.83 7.32 -7.32
CA ASP A 65 -12.16 7.87 -7.09
C ASP A 65 -13.20 6.80 -6.72
N LYS A 66 -14.42 7.24 -6.43
CA LYS A 66 -15.54 6.35 -6.09
C LYS A 66 -15.92 5.40 -7.25
N SER A 67 -15.53 5.71 -8.48
CA SER A 67 -15.71 4.85 -9.65
C SER A 67 -14.55 3.86 -9.86
N GLY A 68 -13.51 3.92 -9.01
CA GLY A 68 -12.34 3.06 -9.10
C GLY A 68 -11.31 3.52 -10.14
N LYS A 69 -11.46 4.73 -10.70
CA LYS A 69 -10.50 5.34 -11.63
C LYS A 69 -9.35 6.00 -10.86
N ASN A 70 -8.14 5.81 -11.37
CA ASN A 70 -6.95 6.43 -10.81
C ASN A 70 -6.93 7.93 -11.13
N ARG A 71 -6.89 8.76 -10.09
CA ARG A 71 -6.86 10.24 -10.17
C ARG A 71 -5.47 10.79 -10.47
N THR A 72 -4.41 10.03 -10.20
CA THR A 72 -3.01 10.44 -10.39
C THR A 72 -2.50 10.18 -11.80
N LEU A 73 -3.10 9.22 -12.52
CA LEU A 73 -2.89 9.05 -13.95
C LEU A 73 -3.66 10.14 -14.69
N LYS A 74 -3.01 11.29 -14.93
CA LYS A 74 -3.54 12.27 -15.89
C LYS A 74 -3.71 11.55 -17.23
N GLU A 75 -4.93 11.56 -17.77
CA GLU A 75 -5.21 11.14 -19.14
C GLU A 75 -4.19 11.86 -20.05
N SER A 76 -3.27 11.07 -20.61
CA SER A 76 -2.32 11.50 -21.63
C SER A 76 -2.94 11.27 -22.99
#